data_AF-A0A1C5SVI8-F1
#
_entry.id   AF-A0A1C5SVI8-F1
#
_cell.length_a   1.000
_cell.length_b   1.000
_cell.length_c   1.000
_cell.angle_alpha   90.00
_cell.angle_beta   90.00
_cell.angle_gamma   90.00
#
_symmetry.space_group_name_H-M   'P 1'
#
loop_
_entity.id
_entity.type
_entity.pdbx_description
1 polymer ?
#
loop_
_entity_poly.entity_id
_entity_poly.type
_entity_poly.pdbx_seq_one_letter_code
_entity_poly.pdbx_strand_id
1 'polypeptide(L)'
;MKRREPDREEGEPCLECKATVLNINAGRNNDMMRKCRRLSDYAEFIAQIRWKMDEGWSLEEATEISIKQCIDRGILADILTKHGTEVCRMILTEYDEQEEREYQRAEGRAEGRELGLAEGRELGLAEGIERGVNLSRLAQIQKKYAKGKSLDQMAEELEEEKEKLRPLYELAVKYPDRTAEELLELLEK
;
A
#
# COMPACT_ATOMS: atom_id res chain seq x y z
N MET A 1 51.65 -25.62 17.90
CA MET A 1 50.79 -24.77 17.04
C MET A 1 49.34 -24.91 17.51
N LYS A 2 48.78 -23.88 18.14
CA LYS A 2 47.34 -23.83 18.45
C LYS A 2 46.62 -23.40 17.17
N ARG A 3 45.65 -24.21 16.70
CA ARG A 3 44.79 -23.84 15.58
C ARG A 3 43.93 -22.65 16.03
N ARG A 4 43.92 -21.56 15.26
CA ARG A 4 42.90 -20.51 15.39
C ARG A 4 41.56 -21.13 15.02
N GLU A 5 40.56 -20.96 15.87
CA GLU A 5 39.16 -21.21 15.51
C GLU A 5 38.76 -20.23 14.39
N PRO A 6 37.94 -20.66 13.42
CA PRO A 6 37.50 -19.80 12.33
C PRO A 6 36.72 -18.59 12.88
N ASP A 7 37.00 -17.41 12.32
CA ASP A 7 36.26 -16.18 12.61
C ASP A 7 34.78 -16.38 12.24
N ARG A 8 33.85 -15.96 13.13
CA ARG A 8 32.39 -16.10 12.93
C ARG A 8 31.97 -15.48 11.59
N GLU A 9 31.11 -16.17 10.83
CA GLU A 9 30.58 -15.65 9.56
C GLU A 9 29.78 -14.35 9.78
N GLU A 10 30.02 -13.34 8.93
CA GLU A 10 29.27 -12.08 8.93
C GLU A 10 27.78 -12.38 8.67
N GLY A 11 26.97 -12.29 9.73
CA GLY A 11 25.52 -12.54 9.68
C GLY A 11 25.03 -13.58 10.68
N GLU A 12 25.92 -14.30 11.36
CA GLU A 12 25.52 -15.24 12.40
C GLU A 12 25.13 -14.46 13.68
N PRO A 13 23.86 -14.48 14.12
CA PRO A 13 23.44 -13.74 15.30
C PRO A 13 24.21 -14.29 16.51
N CYS A 14 24.88 -13.40 17.23
CA CYS A 14 25.63 -13.74 18.44
C CYS A 14 24.75 -14.32 19.57
N LEU A 15 23.41 -14.30 19.42
CA LEU A 15 22.41 -14.75 20.37
C LEU A 15 21.10 -15.11 19.64
N GLU A 16 20.59 -16.33 19.81
CA GLU A 16 19.21 -16.70 19.46
C GLU A 16 18.42 -16.90 20.76
N CYS A 17 17.27 -16.24 20.89
CA CYS A 17 16.43 -16.34 22.09
C CYS A 17 14.98 -16.62 21.75
N LYS A 18 14.35 -17.46 22.58
CA LYS A 18 12.90 -17.70 22.57
C LYS A 18 12.28 -16.96 23.73
N ALA A 19 11.31 -16.10 23.46
CA ALA A 19 10.56 -15.36 24.47
C ALA A 19 9.09 -15.78 24.47
N THR A 20 8.46 -15.71 25.65
CA THR A 20 7.00 -15.87 25.80
C THR A 20 6.40 -14.50 26.06
N VAL A 21 5.43 -14.10 25.24
CA VAL A 21 4.72 -12.82 25.39
C VAL A 21 3.42 -13.06 26.15
N LEU A 22 3.17 -12.27 27.19
CA LEU A 22 2.01 -12.42 28.08
C LEU A 22 1.14 -11.17 28.05
N ASN A 23 -0.18 -11.37 27.96
CA ASN A 23 -1.17 -10.29 27.95
C ASN A 23 -1.42 -9.74 29.36
N ILE A 24 -1.01 -8.50 29.61
CA ILE A 24 -1.16 -7.86 30.92
C ILE A 24 -2.42 -6.99 31.05
N ASN A 25 -3.38 -7.08 30.13
CA ASN A 25 -4.63 -6.33 30.25
C ASN A 25 -5.42 -6.76 31.50
N ALA A 26 -6.22 -5.83 32.04
CA ALA A 26 -7.10 -6.11 33.17
C ALA A 26 -7.96 -7.36 32.90
N GLY A 27 -8.06 -8.26 33.89
CA GLY A 27 -8.76 -9.55 33.79
C GLY A 27 -8.01 -10.67 33.04
N ARG A 28 -6.80 -10.42 32.52
CA ARG A 28 -5.91 -11.44 31.92
C ARG A 28 -4.77 -11.81 32.86
N ASN A 29 -4.17 -12.99 32.64
CA ASN A 29 -3.05 -13.52 33.44
C ASN A 29 -3.26 -13.37 34.96
N ASN A 30 -4.45 -13.77 35.44
CA ASN A 30 -4.91 -13.54 36.82
C ASN A 30 -3.92 -14.01 37.90
N ASP A 31 -3.25 -15.15 37.69
CA ASP A 31 -2.27 -15.67 38.65
C ASP A 31 -1.05 -14.78 38.80
N MET A 32 -0.61 -14.12 37.71
CA MET A 32 0.47 -13.14 37.73
C MET A 32 0.01 -11.85 38.40
N MET A 33 -1.18 -11.35 38.04
CA MET A 33 -1.75 -10.13 38.59
C MET A 33 -1.96 -10.24 40.10
N ARG A 34 -2.42 -11.40 40.59
CA ARG A 34 -2.54 -11.70 42.03
C ARG A 34 -1.20 -11.62 42.76
N LYS A 35 -0.10 -12.00 42.10
CA LYS A 35 1.25 -11.99 42.70
C LYS A 35 1.92 -10.61 42.64
N CYS A 36 1.54 -9.75 41.70
CA CYS A 36 2.13 -8.43 41.52
C CYS A 36 1.07 -7.34 41.53
N ARG A 37 0.83 -6.75 42.72
CA ARG A 37 -0.15 -5.68 42.89
C ARG A 37 0.13 -4.47 41.98
N ARG A 38 1.38 -4.03 41.86
CA ARG A 38 1.73 -2.90 40.97
C ARG A 38 1.37 -3.15 39.52
N LEU A 39 1.60 -4.36 39.01
CA LEU A 39 1.25 -4.73 37.65
C LEU A 39 -0.28 -4.79 37.47
N SER A 40 -0.99 -5.31 38.46
CA SER A 40 -2.46 -5.31 38.49
C SER A 40 -3.03 -3.89 38.51
N ASP A 41 -2.48 -3.02 39.35
CA ASP A 41 -2.91 -1.62 39.46
C ASP A 41 -2.62 -0.85 38.16
N TYR A 42 -1.49 -1.13 37.50
CA TYR A 42 -1.19 -0.60 36.16
C TYR A 42 -2.19 -1.07 35.11
N ALA A 43 -2.49 -2.37 35.08
CA ALA A 43 -3.47 -2.92 34.13
C ALA A 43 -4.86 -2.27 34.30
N GLU A 44 -5.26 -2.02 35.55
CA GLU A 44 -6.51 -1.35 35.88
C GLU A 44 -6.49 0.14 35.48
N PHE A 45 -5.38 0.84 35.71
CA PHE A 45 -5.21 2.23 35.27
C PHE A 45 -5.32 2.38 33.74
N ILE A 46 -4.67 1.52 32.97
CA ILE A 46 -4.79 1.53 31.50
C ILE A 46 -6.21 1.17 31.06
N ALA A 47 -6.88 0.23 31.73
CA ALA A 47 -8.27 -0.10 31.44
C ALA A 47 -9.21 1.09 31.69
N GLN A 48 -8.97 1.86 32.76
CA GLN A 48 -9.73 3.06 33.10
C GLN A 48 -9.58 4.16 32.03
N ILE A 49 -8.37 4.35 31.47
CA ILE A 49 -8.12 5.29 30.35
C ILE A 49 -8.89 4.84 29.10
N ARG A 50 -8.75 3.57 28.71
CA ARG A 50 -9.45 3.02 27.53
C ARG A 50 -10.96 3.17 27.64
N TRP A 51 -11.52 2.87 28.81
CA TRP A 51 -12.95 3.04 29.04
C TRP A 51 -13.41 4.50 28.93
N LYS A 52 -12.58 5.47 29.34
CA LYS A 52 -12.87 6.90 29.15
C LYS A 52 -12.78 7.30 27.68
N MET A 53 -11.83 6.76 26.92
CA MET A 53 -11.78 6.99 25.47
C MET A 53 -13.01 6.41 24.75
N ASP A 54 -13.48 5.23 25.17
CA ASP A 54 -14.70 4.61 24.63
C ASP A 54 -15.97 5.44 24.92
N GLU A 55 -15.97 6.22 26.01
CA GLU A 55 -17.03 7.20 26.33
C GLU A 55 -16.95 8.48 25.48
N GLY A 56 -15.92 8.63 24.62
CA GLY A 56 -15.74 9.75 23.70
C GLY A 56 -14.83 10.87 24.21
N TRP A 57 -14.13 10.67 25.33
CA TRP A 57 -13.15 11.65 25.83
C TRP A 57 -11.85 11.58 25.02
N SER A 58 -11.17 12.72 24.88
CA SER A 58 -9.82 12.74 24.28
C SER A 58 -8.82 11.96 25.15
N LEU A 59 -7.68 11.52 24.57
CA LEU A 59 -6.64 10.80 25.32
C LEU A 59 -6.14 11.60 26.54
N GLU A 60 -6.00 12.92 26.40
CA GLU A 60 -5.58 13.83 27.48
C GLU A 60 -6.62 13.87 28.60
N GLU A 61 -7.88 14.16 28.29
CA GLU A 61 -8.96 14.21 29.27
C GLU A 61 -9.17 12.84 29.94
N ALA A 62 -9.16 11.76 29.16
CA ALA A 62 -9.26 10.39 29.64
C ALA A 62 -8.15 10.07 30.63
N THR A 63 -6.92 10.49 30.36
CA THR A 63 -5.76 10.27 31.23
C THR A 63 -5.88 11.08 32.52
N GLU A 64 -6.21 12.37 32.44
CA GLU A 64 -6.37 13.22 33.63
C GLU A 64 -7.49 12.75 34.56
N ILE A 65 -8.64 12.37 34.00
CA ILE A 65 -9.77 11.82 34.76
C ILE A 65 -9.36 10.50 35.41
N SER A 66 -8.68 9.62 34.67
CA SER A 66 -8.25 8.32 35.16
C SER A 66 -7.23 8.43 36.28
N ILE A 67 -6.30 9.40 36.21
CA ILE A 67 -5.35 9.68 37.29
C ILE A 67 -6.08 10.00 38.59
N LYS A 68 -7.03 10.94 38.56
CA LYS A 68 -7.81 11.33 39.75
C LYS A 68 -8.57 10.14 40.35
N GLN A 69 -9.29 9.40 39.50
CA GLN A 69 -10.08 8.25 39.94
C GLN A 69 -9.22 7.10 40.49
N CYS A 70 -8.03 6.86 39.92
CA CYS A 70 -7.14 5.82 40.39
C CYS A 70 -6.49 6.18 41.73
N ILE A 71 -6.11 7.45 41.93
CA ILE A 71 -5.63 7.94 43.22
C ILE A 71 -6.69 7.71 44.32
N ASP A 72 -7.94 8.11 44.05
CA ASP A 72 -9.06 7.96 44.99
C ASP A 72 -9.33 6.49 45.37
N ARG A 73 -9.12 5.56 44.42
CA ARG A 73 -9.29 4.11 44.62
C ARG A 73 -8.05 3.43 45.19
N GLY A 74 -6.95 4.15 45.40
CA GLY A 74 -5.68 3.58 45.87
C GLY A 74 -4.93 2.74 44.82
N ILE A 75 -5.23 2.94 43.54
CA ILE A 75 -4.61 2.27 42.38
C ILE A 75 -3.42 3.13 41.94
N LEU A 76 -2.19 2.58 42.04
CA LEU A 76 -0.95 3.31 41.75
C LEU A 76 -0.84 4.68 42.46
N ALA A 77 -1.57 4.88 43.56
CA ALA A 77 -1.76 6.21 44.15
C ALA A 77 -0.43 6.88 44.56
N ASP A 78 0.56 6.10 45.00
CA ASP A 78 1.90 6.60 45.35
C ASP A 78 2.65 7.18 44.14
N ILE A 79 2.51 6.56 42.98
CA ILE A 79 3.14 6.97 41.72
C ILE A 79 2.35 8.12 41.10
N LEU A 80 1.03 7.96 40.95
CA LEU A 80 0.18 8.94 40.27
C LEU A 80 0.12 10.28 41.04
N THR A 81 0.16 10.26 42.37
CA THR A 81 0.20 11.49 43.17
C THR A 81 1.50 12.26 42.99
N LYS A 82 2.63 11.56 42.82
CA LYS A 82 3.97 12.19 42.72
C LYS A 82 4.35 12.54 41.29
N HIS A 83 3.95 11.72 40.32
CA HIS A 83 4.40 11.74 38.93
C HIS A 83 3.24 11.86 37.93
N GLY A 84 2.02 12.21 38.36
CA GLY A 84 0.85 12.24 37.49
C GLY A 84 1.02 13.08 36.22
N THR A 85 1.68 14.24 36.31
CA THR A 85 1.98 15.08 35.13
C THR A 85 2.97 14.40 34.17
N GLU A 86 3.97 13.70 34.70
CA GLU A 86 4.94 12.95 33.89
C GLU A 86 4.29 11.74 33.22
N VAL A 87 3.42 11.03 33.94
CA VAL A 87 2.63 9.92 33.40
C VAL A 87 1.70 10.40 32.29
N CYS A 88 1.01 11.53 32.49
CA CYS A 88 0.16 12.13 31.48
C CYS A 88 0.96 12.49 30.23
N ARG A 89 2.09 13.18 30.40
CA ARG A 89 2.99 13.52 29.30
C ARG A 89 3.49 12.28 28.57
N MET A 90 3.93 11.26 29.31
CA MET A 90 4.45 10.02 28.73
C MET A 90 3.40 9.37 27.84
N ILE A 91 2.16 9.18 28.34
CA ILE A 91 1.05 8.58 27.58
C ILE A 91 0.69 9.40 26.35
N LEU A 92 0.67 10.72 26.45
CA LEU A 92 0.37 11.61 25.32
C LEU A 92 1.46 11.63 24.25
N THR A 93 2.69 11.33 24.65
CA THR A 93 3.84 11.27 23.74
C THR A 93 4.20 9.86 23.31
N GLU A 94 3.52 8.84 23.84
CA GLU A 94 3.74 7.46 23.43
C GLU A 94 3.34 7.32 21.97
N TYR A 95 4.28 6.78 21.19
CA TYR A 95 4.11 6.55 19.77
C TYR A 95 3.12 5.40 19.55
N ASP A 96 1.99 5.68 18.92
CA ASP A 96 1.05 4.65 18.46
C ASP A 96 1.51 4.07 17.12
N GLU A 97 2.30 2.99 17.20
CA GLU A 97 2.79 2.27 16.02
C GLU A 97 1.65 1.77 15.12
N GLN A 98 0.48 1.47 15.69
CA GLN A 98 -0.64 0.97 14.91
C GLN A 98 -1.28 2.09 14.09
N GLU A 99 -1.52 3.25 14.70
CA GLU A 99 -2.05 4.43 14.01
C GLU A 99 -1.11 4.87 12.87
N GLU A 100 0.19 4.96 13.15
CA GLU A 100 1.19 5.33 12.15
C GLU A 100 1.24 4.31 10.99
N ARG A 101 1.16 3.02 11.30
CA ARG A 101 1.11 1.96 10.27
C ARG A 101 -0.16 2.05 9.43
N GLU A 102 -1.28 2.42 10.02
CA GLU A 102 -2.54 2.63 9.31
C GLU A 102 -2.50 3.86 8.41
N TYR A 103 -1.91 4.96 8.90
CA TYR A 103 -1.63 6.17 8.12
C TYR A 103 -0.75 5.87 6.91
N GLN A 104 0.41 5.23 7.10
CA GLN A 104 1.31 4.86 6.00
C GLN A 104 0.64 3.95 4.97
N ARG A 105 -0.20 3.00 5.41
CA ARG A 105 -1.00 2.17 4.50
C ARG A 105 -2.04 2.98 3.74
N ALA A 106 -2.65 3.99 4.37
CA ALA A 106 -3.64 4.85 3.72
C ALA A 106 -2.98 5.73 2.66
N GLU A 107 -1.86 6.37 2.99
CA GLU A 107 -1.03 7.15 2.07
C GLU A 107 -0.56 6.29 0.89
N GLY A 108 0.03 5.11 1.15
CA GLY A 108 0.47 4.21 0.08
C GLY A 108 -0.66 3.73 -0.83
N ARG A 109 -1.89 3.56 -0.31
CA ARG A 109 -3.09 3.29 -1.13
C ARG A 109 -3.57 4.51 -1.92
N ALA A 110 -3.34 5.73 -1.44
CA ALA A 110 -3.66 6.95 -2.16
C ALA A 110 -2.67 7.16 -3.32
N GLU A 111 -1.38 7.13 -3.02
CA GLU A 111 -0.30 7.23 -4.01
C GLU A 111 -0.40 6.16 -5.09
N GLY A 112 -0.61 4.89 -4.70
CA GLY A 112 -0.77 3.80 -5.67
C GLY A 112 -1.99 3.96 -6.58
N ARG A 113 -3.08 4.56 -6.10
CA ARG A 113 -4.25 4.88 -6.93
C ARG A 113 -3.97 6.03 -7.87
N GLU A 114 -3.27 7.06 -7.42
CA GLU A 114 -2.91 8.21 -8.25
C GLU A 114 -1.96 7.80 -9.39
N LEU A 115 -0.90 7.05 -9.07
CA LEU A 115 0.02 6.48 -10.05
C LEU A 115 -0.71 5.58 -11.05
N GLY A 116 -1.54 4.65 -10.57
CA GLY A 116 -2.28 3.74 -11.46
C GLY A 116 -3.26 4.47 -12.39
N LEU A 117 -3.87 5.57 -11.94
CA LEU A 117 -4.72 6.41 -12.79
C LEU A 117 -3.91 7.20 -13.82
N ALA A 118 -2.74 7.72 -13.44
CA ALA A 118 -1.86 8.43 -14.34
C ALA A 118 -1.32 7.51 -15.44
N GLU A 119 -0.74 6.36 -15.07
CA GLU A 119 -0.24 5.35 -16.00
C GLU A 119 -1.36 4.81 -16.89
N GLY A 120 -2.53 4.50 -16.33
CA GLY A 120 -3.68 4.02 -17.09
C GLY A 120 -4.20 5.04 -18.10
N ARG A 121 -4.17 6.34 -17.75
CA ARG A 121 -4.55 7.42 -18.68
C ARG A 121 -3.52 7.57 -19.80
N GLU A 122 -2.24 7.51 -19.49
CA GLU A 122 -1.16 7.64 -20.47
C GLU A 122 -1.20 6.47 -21.47
N LEU A 123 -1.26 5.23 -20.97
CA LEU A 123 -1.39 4.03 -21.80
C LEU A 123 -2.66 4.07 -22.65
N GLY A 124 -3.81 4.38 -22.05
CA GLY A 124 -5.08 4.44 -22.78
C GLY A 124 -5.09 5.54 -23.86
N LEU A 125 -4.42 6.67 -23.64
CA LEU A 125 -4.27 7.72 -24.65
C LEU A 125 -3.35 7.26 -25.79
N ALA A 126 -2.21 6.65 -25.46
CA ALA A 126 -1.27 6.14 -26.46
C ALA A 126 -1.92 5.06 -27.34
N GLU A 127 -2.58 4.08 -26.73
CA GLU A 127 -3.34 3.04 -27.44
C GLU A 127 -4.45 3.64 -28.31
N GLY A 128 -5.18 4.64 -27.80
CA GLY A 128 -6.24 5.32 -28.54
C GLY A 128 -5.72 6.08 -29.77
N ILE A 129 -4.58 6.75 -29.64
CA ILE A 129 -3.93 7.44 -30.76
C ILE A 129 -3.45 6.43 -31.81
N GLU A 130 -2.77 5.36 -31.38
CA GLU A 130 -2.27 4.33 -32.29
C GLU A 130 -3.40 3.63 -33.05
N ARG A 131 -4.48 3.27 -32.36
CA ARG A 131 -5.70 2.73 -32.98
C ARG A 131 -6.28 3.69 -34.02
N GLY A 132 -6.40 4.97 -33.69
CA GLY A 132 -6.89 5.99 -34.62
C GLY A 132 -6.03 6.13 -35.87
N VAL A 133 -4.70 6.10 -35.71
CA VAL A 133 -3.75 6.14 -36.83
C VAL A 133 -3.89 4.89 -37.70
N ASN A 134 -3.96 3.70 -37.10
CA ASN A 134 -4.10 2.44 -37.84
C ASN A 134 -5.44 2.32 -38.57
N LEU A 135 -6.55 2.81 -37.99
CA LEU A 135 -7.85 2.91 -38.69
C LEU A 135 -7.74 3.78 -39.95
N SER A 136 -7.12 4.95 -39.82
CA SER A 136 -6.91 5.87 -40.95
C SER A 136 -6.06 5.22 -42.04
N ARG A 137 -4.96 4.54 -41.67
CA ARG A 137 -4.10 3.80 -42.59
C ARG A 137 -4.86 2.68 -43.31
N LEU A 138 -5.62 1.86 -42.59
CA LEU A 138 -6.40 0.76 -43.17
C LEU A 138 -7.42 1.29 -44.19
N ALA A 139 -8.15 2.35 -43.85
CA ALA A 139 -9.10 2.97 -44.78
C ALA A 139 -8.42 3.51 -46.05
N GLN A 140 -7.23 4.12 -45.92
CA GLN A 140 -6.45 4.59 -47.06
C GLN A 140 -5.91 3.45 -47.91
N ILE A 141 -5.39 2.38 -47.28
CA ILE A 141 -4.90 1.17 -47.96
C ILE A 141 -6.03 0.54 -48.76
N GLN A 142 -7.20 0.29 -48.17
CA GLN A 142 -8.35 -0.30 -48.86
C GLN A 142 -8.75 0.52 -50.10
N LYS A 143 -8.84 1.84 -49.95
CA LYS A 143 -9.19 2.76 -51.05
C LYS A 143 -8.14 2.78 -52.16
N LYS A 144 -6.86 2.68 -51.84
CA LYS A 144 -5.76 2.66 -52.83
C LYS A 144 -5.61 1.27 -53.46
N TYR A 145 -5.85 0.21 -52.71
CA TYR A 145 -5.83 -1.18 -53.19
C TYR A 145 -6.94 -1.42 -54.22
N ALA A 146 -8.15 -0.92 -53.97
CA ALA A 146 -9.26 -0.95 -54.93
C ALA A 146 -8.94 -0.22 -56.25
N LYS A 147 -7.96 0.70 -56.25
CA LYS A 147 -7.44 1.40 -57.44
C LYS A 147 -6.27 0.68 -58.11
N GLY A 148 -5.92 -0.53 -57.67
CA GLY A 148 -4.84 -1.35 -58.24
C GLY A 148 -3.43 -0.90 -57.89
N LYS A 149 -3.24 -0.08 -56.86
CA LYS A 149 -1.90 0.38 -56.44
C LYS A 149 -1.15 -0.72 -55.69
N SER A 150 0.16 -0.79 -55.88
CA SER A 150 1.03 -1.72 -55.13
C SER A 150 1.40 -1.17 -53.75
N LEU A 151 1.88 -2.05 -52.86
CA LEU A 151 2.38 -1.65 -51.54
C LEU A 151 3.53 -0.63 -51.62
N ASP A 152 4.41 -0.74 -52.63
CA ASP A 152 5.48 0.25 -52.90
C ASP A 152 4.92 1.66 -53.15
N GLN A 153 3.95 1.76 -54.06
CA GLN A 153 3.32 3.03 -54.40
C GLN A 153 2.55 3.61 -53.21
N MET A 154 1.93 2.75 -52.39
CA MET A 154 1.24 3.21 -51.19
C MET A 154 2.20 3.71 -50.13
N ALA A 155 3.32 3.03 -49.89
CA ALA A 155 4.32 3.47 -48.92
C ALA A 155 4.92 4.82 -49.30
N GLU A 156 5.22 5.04 -50.58
CA GLU A 156 5.73 6.32 -51.08
C GLU A 156 4.67 7.43 -51.01
N GLU A 157 3.43 7.17 -51.44
CA GLU A 157 2.34 8.16 -51.39
C GLU A 157 1.85 8.51 -49.98
N LEU A 158 2.06 7.62 -49.02
CA LEU A 158 1.70 7.83 -47.62
C LEU A 158 2.89 8.33 -46.79
N GLU A 159 4.09 8.46 -47.41
CA GLU A 159 5.34 8.80 -46.73
C GLU A 159 5.61 7.92 -45.50
N GLU A 160 5.29 6.63 -45.61
CA GLU A 160 5.31 5.67 -44.51
C GLU A 160 6.25 4.51 -44.82
N GLU A 161 6.84 3.95 -43.76
CA GLU A 161 7.71 2.80 -43.90
C GLU A 161 6.93 1.57 -44.35
N LYS A 162 7.45 0.90 -45.38
CA LYS A 162 6.85 -0.31 -45.96
C LYS A 162 6.61 -1.41 -44.92
N GLU A 163 7.49 -1.53 -43.93
CA GLU A 163 7.37 -2.52 -42.86
C GLU A 163 6.18 -2.25 -41.92
N LYS A 164 5.88 -0.97 -41.64
CA LYS A 164 4.73 -0.57 -40.82
C LYS A 164 3.40 -0.79 -41.54
N LEU A 165 3.38 -0.58 -42.86
CA LEU A 165 2.18 -0.78 -43.68
C LEU A 165 1.92 -2.24 -44.04
N ARG A 166 2.95 -3.08 -44.13
CA ARG A 166 2.85 -4.49 -44.55
C ARG A 166 1.77 -5.28 -43.79
N PRO A 167 1.72 -5.31 -42.44
CA PRO A 167 0.70 -6.08 -41.72
C PRO A 167 -0.73 -5.57 -42.00
N LEU A 168 -0.92 -4.25 -42.11
CA LEU A 168 -2.21 -3.65 -42.46
C LEU A 168 -2.63 -3.98 -43.90
N TYR A 169 -1.67 -3.95 -44.82
CA TYR A 169 -1.89 -4.30 -46.22
C TYR A 169 -2.25 -5.76 -46.41
N GLU A 170 -1.53 -6.69 -45.77
CA GLU A 170 -1.83 -8.12 -45.83
C GLU A 170 -3.25 -8.43 -45.32
N LEU A 171 -3.67 -7.78 -44.24
CA LEU A 171 -5.04 -7.88 -43.72
C LEU A 171 -6.09 -7.35 -44.71
N ALA A 172 -5.86 -6.18 -45.29
CA ALA A 172 -6.76 -5.58 -46.27
C ALA A 172 -6.90 -6.42 -47.56
N VAL A 173 -5.82 -7.07 -48.01
CA VAL A 173 -5.83 -7.97 -49.17
C VAL A 173 -6.53 -9.29 -48.83
N LYS A 174 -6.28 -9.83 -47.64
CA LYS A 174 -6.84 -11.13 -47.22
C LYS A 174 -8.34 -11.05 -46.94
N TYR A 175 -8.83 -9.90 -46.47
CA TYR A 175 -10.24 -9.68 -46.15
C TYR A 175 -10.75 -8.38 -46.79
N PRO A 176 -10.93 -8.35 -48.12
CA PRO A 176 -11.27 -7.12 -48.85
C PRO A 176 -12.68 -6.59 -48.52
N ASP A 177 -13.58 -7.44 -48.06
CA ASP A 177 -14.97 -7.09 -47.73
C ASP A 177 -15.17 -6.56 -46.30
N ARG A 178 -14.12 -6.58 -45.47
CA ARG A 178 -14.19 -6.14 -44.06
C ARG A 178 -13.98 -4.64 -43.91
N THR A 179 -14.53 -4.04 -42.86
CA THR A 179 -14.28 -2.62 -42.57
C THR A 179 -12.90 -2.40 -41.92
N ALA A 180 -12.42 -1.16 -41.92
CA ALA A 180 -11.15 -0.82 -41.25
C ALA A 180 -11.18 -1.16 -39.75
N GLU A 181 -12.33 -1.00 -39.08
CA GLU A 181 -12.50 -1.40 -37.68
C GLU A 181 -12.37 -2.91 -37.49
N GLU A 182 -13.03 -3.72 -38.33
CA GLU A 182 -12.95 -5.19 -38.26
C GLU A 182 -11.54 -5.72 -38.57
N LEU A 183 -10.80 -5.04 -39.44
CA LEU A 183 -9.41 -5.36 -39.74
C LEU A 183 -8.47 -4.99 -38.58
N LEU A 184 -8.73 -3.86 -37.89
CA LEU A 184 -7.96 -3.48 -36.72
C LEU A 184 -8.19 -4.46 -35.56
N GLU A 185 -9.42 -4.89 -35.32
CA GLU A 185 -9.71 -5.93 -34.33
C GLU A 185 -9.01 -7.27 -34.62
N LEU A 186 -8.74 -7.58 -35.88
CA LEU A 186 -7.98 -8.76 -36.29
C LEU A 186 -6.47 -8.60 -36.09
N LEU A 187 -5.97 -7.36 -36.09
CA LEU A 187 -4.56 -7.07 -35.85
C LEU A 187 -4.22 -7.16 -34.35
N GLU A 188 -5.19 -6.87 -33.49
CA GLU A 188 -5.04 -6.83 -32.03
C GLU A 188 -5.33 -8.17 -31.32
N LYS A 189 -5.74 -9.20 -32.07
CA LYS A 189 -6.02 -10.56 -31.58
C LYS A 189 -4.90 -11.52 -31.93
#